data_AF-A0A7J4QTI7-F1
#
_entry.id   AF-A0A7J4QTI7-F1
#
_cell.length_a   1.000
_cell.length_b   1.000
_cell.length_c   1.000
_cell.angle_alpha   90.00
_cell.angle_beta   90.00
_cell.angle_gamma   90.00
#
_symmetry.space_group_name_H-M   'P 1'
#
loop_
_entity.id
_entity.type
_entity.pdbx_description
1 polymer ?
#
loop_
_entity_poly.entity_id
_entity_poly.type
_entity_poly.pdbx_seq_one_letter_code
_entity_poly.pdbx_strand_id
1 'polypeptide(L)'
;MARSLPCIPTGCSACCRETTMPLTKAEASLLSRRTGMDAEAFTWKNNGVLTLLNDEKTRACVFLLTSSADVNAEGMCSVYEVRPRGCRTYPNVLNDQDQAILDEGCPHRSQFPEPTDEDAITLLNLEEQLLREV
;
A
#
# COMPACT_ATOMS: atom_id res chain seq x y z
N MET A 1 15.69 13.67 6.03
CA MET A 1 15.93 13.71 4.58
C MET A 1 14.75 13.03 3.91
N ALA A 2 14.12 13.66 2.92
CA ALA A 2 13.00 13.02 2.22
C ALA A 2 13.53 11.76 1.49
N ARG A 3 12.96 10.58 1.79
CA ARG A 3 13.28 9.34 1.06
C ARG A 3 13.06 9.61 -0.43
N SER A 4 14.09 9.50 -1.26
CA SER A 4 13.90 9.50 -2.71
C SER A 4 13.19 8.20 -3.08
N LEU A 5 11.91 8.28 -3.45
CA LEU A 5 11.15 7.11 -3.86
C LEU A 5 11.52 6.78 -5.30
N PRO A 6 12.22 5.65 -5.58
CA PRO A 6 12.59 5.28 -6.94
C PRO A 6 11.35 5.03 -7.82
N CYS A 7 10.19 4.81 -7.20
CA CYS A 7 8.94 4.47 -7.88
C CYS A 7 8.40 5.58 -8.80
N ILE A 8 8.56 6.87 -8.45
CA ILE A 8 8.11 7.97 -9.32
C ILE A 8 8.95 8.08 -10.59
N PRO A 9 10.29 8.25 -10.51
CA PRO A 9 11.10 8.45 -11.71
C PRO A 9 11.15 7.22 -12.63
N THR A 10 10.88 6.02 -12.10
CA THR A 10 10.82 4.77 -12.89
C THR A 10 9.43 4.41 -13.38
N GLY A 11 8.38 5.14 -12.95
CA GLY A 11 6.99 4.76 -13.23
C GLY A 11 6.57 3.43 -12.59
N CYS A 12 7.37 2.87 -11.67
CA CYS A 12 7.12 1.55 -11.10
C CYS A 12 5.80 1.53 -10.31
N SER A 13 4.92 0.61 -10.69
CA SER A 13 3.63 0.37 -10.04
C SER A 13 3.46 -1.04 -9.47
N ALA A 14 4.54 -1.82 -9.36
CA ALA A 14 4.50 -3.25 -9.02
C ALA A 14 3.74 -3.55 -7.71
N CYS A 15 3.94 -2.75 -6.64
CA CYS A 15 3.24 -2.97 -5.36
C CYS A 15 1.74 -2.63 -5.39
N CYS A 16 1.26 -1.97 -6.44
CA CYS A 16 -0.15 -1.72 -6.67
C CYS A 16 -0.84 -2.88 -7.40
N ARG A 17 -0.11 -3.93 -7.80
CA ARG A 17 -0.62 -5.08 -8.53
C ARG A 17 -0.98 -6.19 -7.56
N GLU A 18 -2.21 -6.69 -7.66
CA GLU A 18 -2.76 -7.75 -6.81
C GLU A 18 -2.53 -7.51 -5.31
N THR A 19 -2.61 -6.24 -4.91
CA THR A 19 -2.22 -5.83 -3.57
C THR A 19 -3.22 -6.34 -2.54
N THR A 20 -2.71 -6.79 -1.40
CA THR A 20 -3.49 -7.15 -0.20
C THR A 20 -3.40 -6.07 0.88
N MET A 21 -3.18 -4.82 0.45
CA MET A 21 -2.94 -3.69 1.34
C MET A 21 -4.11 -3.45 2.32
N PRO A 22 -3.89 -3.60 3.64
CA PRO A 22 -4.91 -3.35 4.64
C PRO A 22 -5.12 -1.84 4.86
N LEU A 23 -6.32 -1.49 5.31
CA LEU A 23 -6.76 -0.14 5.61
C LEU A 23 -7.38 -0.09 6.99
N THR A 24 -7.09 0.98 7.72
CA THR A 24 -7.89 1.36 8.87
C THR A 24 -9.21 1.98 8.41
N LYS A 25 -10.26 1.93 9.24
CA LYS A 25 -11.55 2.59 9.01
C LYS A 25 -11.38 4.09 8.79
N ALA A 26 -10.42 4.71 9.46
CA ALA A 26 -10.09 6.12 9.29
C ALA A 26 -9.51 6.42 7.91
N GLU A 27 -8.64 5.55 7.40
CA GLU A 27 -8.07 5.67 6.04
C GLU A 27 -9.12 5.42 4.97
N ALA A 28 -9.95 4.37 5.11
CA ALA A 28 -11.07 4.14 4.20
C ALA A 28 -12.00 5.36 4.17
N SER A 29 -12.37 5.90 5.33
CA SER A 29 -13.18 7.12 5.43
C SER A 29 -12.51 8.34 4.79
N LEU A 30 -11.18 8.49 4.92
CA LEU A 30 -10.44 9.57 4.28
C LEU A 30 -10.46 9.43 2.75
N LEU A 31 -10.22 8.22 2.23
CA LEU A 31 -10.27 7.92 0.80
C LEU A 31 -11.65 8.22 0.23
N SER A 32 -12.72 7.75 0.87
CA SER A 32 -14.10 8.04 0.45
C SER A 32 -14.37 9.54 0.32
N ARG A 33 -13.95 10.35 1.32
CA ARG A 33 -14.12 11.81 1.25
C ARG A 33 -13.31 12.46 0.14
N ARG A 34 -12.16 11.89 -0.22
CA ARG A 34 -11.24 12.45 -1.22
C ARG A 34 -11.61 12.08 -2.65
N THR A 35 -12.20 10.90 -2.83
CA THR A 35 -12.57 10.37 -4.15
C THR A 35 -14.05 10.54 -4.47
N GLY A 36 -14.89 10.72 -3.43
CA GLY A 36 -16.34 10.69 -3.55
C GLY A 36 -16.91 9.27 -3.70
N MET A 37 -16.09 8.24 -3.55
CA MET A 37 -16.50 6.83 -3.64
C MET A 37 -16.95 6.30 -2.28
N ASP A 38 -17.96 5.44 -2.27
CA ASP A 38 -18.30 4.64 -1.09
C ASP A 38 -17.17 3.66 -0.78
N ALA A 39 -16.95 3.36 0.51
CA ALA A 39 -15.83 2.53 0.95
C ALA A 39 -15.89 1.12 0.34
N GLU A 40 -17.09 0.58 0.18
CA GLU A 40 -17.38 -0.73 -0.40
C GLU A 40 -17.02 -0.79 -1.90
N ALA A 41 -16.90 0.35 -2.59
CA ALA A 41 -16.52 0.40 -3.99
C ALA A 41 -15.01 0.22 -4.22
N PHE A 42 -14.19 0.39 -3.18
CA PHE A 42 -12.73 0.26 -3.28
C PHE A 42 -12.11 -0.60 -2.18
N THR A 43 -12.93 -1.26 -1.36
CA THR A 43 -12.48 -2.17 -0.31
C THR A 43 -13.25 -3.48 -0.32
N TRP A 44 -12.62 -4.50 0.24
CA TRP A 44 -13.25 -5.76 0.61
C TRP A 44 -12.75 -6.17 2.01
N LYS A 45 -13.37 -7.17 2.64
CA LYS A 45 -12.96 -7.66 3.96
C LYS A 45 -12.08 -8.90 3.85
N ASN A 46 -10.82 -8.78 4.24
CA ASN A 46 -9.89 -9.89 4.37
C ASN A 46 -9.73 -10.25 5.84
N ASN A 47 -10.27 -11.40 6.27
CA ASN A 47 -10.27 -11.80 7.69
C ASN A 47 -10.80 -10.70 8.64
N GLY A 48 -11.81 -9.95 8.17
CA GLY A 48 -12.44 -8.84 8.89
C GLY A 48 -11.73 -7.48 8.78
N VAL A 49 -10.46 -7.45 8.36
CA VAL A 49 -9.74 -6.20 8.07
C VAL A 49 -10.19 -5.64 6.71
N LEU A 50 -10.38 -4.32 6.61
CA LEU A 50 -10.62 -3.68 5.32
C LEU A 50 -9.36 -3.74 4.47
N THR A 51 -9.48 -4.14 3.21
CA THR A 51 -8.35 -4.31 2.29
C THR A 51 -8.69 -3.65 0.96
N LEU A 52 -7.70 -3.01 0.32
CA LEU A 52 -7.89 -2.40 -1.00
C LEU A 52 -8.35 -3.43 -2.03
N LEU A 53 -9.32 -3.03 -2.84
CA LEU A 53 -9.83 -3.82 -3.96
C LEU A 53 -8.88 -3.72 -5.16
N ASN A 54 -8.81 -4.79 -5.95
CA ASN A 54 -8.14 -4.79 -7.25
C ASN A 54 -9.18 -4.88 -8.37
N ASP A 55 -8.98 -4.12 -9.45
CA ASP A 55 -9.75 -4.22 -10.69
C ASP A 55 -9.44 -5.55 -11.39
N GLU A 56 -10.48 -6.27 -11.80
CA GLU A 56 -10.35 -7.63 -12.36
C GLU A 56 -9.58 -7.66 -13.69
N LYS A 57 -9.65 -6.60 -14.50
CA LYS A 57 -9.05 -6.58 -15.84
C LYS A 57 -7.58 -6.23 -15.79
N THR A 58 -7.24 -5.21 -15.01
CA THR A 58 -5.88 -4.70 -14.85
C THR A 58 -5.11 -5.39 -13.73
N ARG A 59 -5.79 -6.21 -12.92
CA ARG A 59 -5.22 -6.89 -11.72
C ARG A 59 -4.49 -5.92 -10.81
N ALA A 60 -4.93 -4.66 -10.75
CA ALA A 60 -4.30 -3.61 -9.99
C ALA A 60 -5.28 -2.99 -9.01
N CYS A 61 -4.75 -2.39 -7.95
CA CYS A 61 -5.50 -1.55 -7.03
C CYS A 61 -6.41 -0.61 -7.82
N VAL A 62 -7.67 -0.49 -7.42
CA VAL A 62 -8.66 0.36 -8.10
C VAL A 62 -8.26 1.83 -8.21
N PHE A 63 -7.28 2.27 -7.41
CA PHE A 63 -6.71 3.62 -7.49
C PHE A 63 -5.50 3.73 -8.42
N LEU A 64 -5.04 2.65 -9.05
CA LEU A 64 -3.94 2.71 -10.02
C LEU A 64 -4.48 3.13 -11.39
N LEU A 65 -3.97 4.25 -11.91
CA LEU A 65 -4.23 4.67 -13.28
C LEU A 65 -3.33 3.86 -14.22
N THR A 66 -3.89 2.81 -14.80
CA THR A 66 -3.24 1.92 -15.77
C THR A 66 -4.29 1.22 -16.63
N SER A 67 -3.90 0.73 -17.80
CA SER A 67 -4.74 -0.11 -18.67
C SER A 67 -4.15 -1.50 -18.90
N SER A 68 -2.99 -1.79 -18.31
CA SER A 68 -2.28 -3.06 -18.46
C SER A 68 -2.52 -3.96 -17.25
N ALA A 69 -2.47 -5.27 -17.45
CA ALA A 69 -2.39 -6.27 -16.38
C ALA A 69 -0.97 -6.73 -16.06
N ASP A 70 0.03 -6.24 -16.80
CA ASP A 70 1.44 -6.55 -16.58
C ASP A 70 1.92 -5.91 -15.26
N VAL A 71 2.58 -6.73 -14.44
CA VAL A 71 3.12 -6.31 -13.14
C VAL A 71 4.18 -5.21 -13.28
N ASN A 72 4.92 -5.20 -14.39
CA ASN A 72 5.98 -4.23 -14.66
C ASN A 72 5.52 -3.03 -15.48
N ALA A 73 4.24 -2.97 -15.87
CA ALA A 73 3.72 -1.82 -16.58
C ALA A 73 3.70 -0.57 -15.68
N GLU A 74 3.91 0.58 -16.30
CA GLU A 74 3.81 1.86 -15.63
C GLU A 74 2.40 2.11 -15.08
N GLY A 75 2.34 2.91 -14.03
CA GLY A 75 1.08 3.34 -13.46
C GLY A 75 1.25 4.43 -12.40
N MET A 76 0.23 5.25 -12.24
CA MET A 76 0.23 6.32 -11.25
C MET A 76 -0.96 6.17 -10.31
N CYS A 77 -0.72 6.23 -9.01
CA CYS A 77 -1.80 6.19 -8.03
C CYS A 77 -2.62 7.50 -8.07
N SER A 78 -3.91 7.41 -8.36
CA SER A 78 -4.83 8.57 -8.40
C SER A 78 -5.00 9.26 -7.05
N VAL A 79 -4.70 8.55 -5.95
CA VAL A 79 -4.80 9.05 -4.57
C VAL A 79 -3.42 9.21 -3.90
N TYR A 80 -2.37 9.46 -4.68
CA TYR A 80 -0.97 9.45 -4.23
C TYR A 80 -0.71 10.23 -2.93
N GLU A 81 -1.31 11.41 -2.80
CA GLU A 81 -1.16 12.31 -1.63
C GLU A 81 -1.80 11.75 -0.35
N VAL A 82 -2.89 10.98 -0.49
CA VAL A 82 -3.69 10.44 0.62
C VAL A 82 -3.57 8.92 0.71
N ARG A 83 -2.47 8.36 0.18
CA ARG A 83 -2.16 6.94 0.26
C ARG A 83 -2.29 6.42 1.71
N PRO A 84 -2.83 5.22 1.91
CA PRO A 84 -2.81 4.55 3.21
C PRO A 84 -1.39 4.43 3.77
N ARG A 85 -1.26 4.31 5.08
CA ARG A 85 0.00 4.17 5.81
C ARG A 85 0.82 3.02 5.24
N GLY A 86 0.23 1.85 5.03
CA GLY A 86 0.95 0.71 4.43
C GLY A 86 1.52 1.02 3.03
N CYS A 87 0.79 1.74 2.17
CA CYS A 87 1.30 2.20 0.88
C CYS A 87 2.40 3.27 0.99
N ARG A 88 2.47 3.99 2.11
CA ARG A 88 3.50 5.02 2.37
C ARG A 88 4.76 4.43 2.99
N THR A 89 4.62 3.37 3.78
CA THR A 89 5.75 2.69 4.44
C THR A 89 6.41 1.67 3.52
N TYR A 90 5.68 1.11 2.55
CA TYR A 90 6.23 0.17 1.56
C TYR A 90 7.48 0.77 0.86
N PRO A 91 8.59 0.02 0.74
CA PRO A 91 8.72 -1.43 0.92
C PRO A 91 9.04 -1.92 2.33
N ASN A 92 9.01 -1.08 3.36
CA ASN A 92 9.19 -1.56 4.73
C ASN A 92 7.97 -2.37 5.17
N VAL A 93 8.19 -3.61 5.60
CA VAL A 93 7.19 -4.55 6.12
C VAL A 93 7.71 -5.26 7.37
N LEU A 94 6.82 -5.84 8.18
CA LEU A 94 7.22 -6.69 9.30
C LEU A 94 7.43 -8.13 8.81
N ASN A 95 8.49 -8.77 9.30
CA ASN A 95 8.65 -10.23 9.18
C ASN A 95 7.95 -10.95 10.34
N ASP A 96 8.02 -12.29 10.36
CA ASP A 96 7.42 -13.13 11.41
C ASP A 96 8.01 -12.92 12.83
N GLN A 97 9.07 -12.11 12.96
CA GLN A 97 9.75 -11.78 14.20
C GLN A 97 9.52 -10.31 14.62
N ASP A 98 8.53 -9.64 14.02
CA ASP A 98 8.20 -8.23 14.27
C ASP A 98 9.34 -7.25 13.94
N GLN A 99 10.24 -7.64 13.04
CA GLN A 99 11.33 -6.80 12.57
C GLN A 99 10.96 -6.14 11.24
N ALA A 100 11.25 -4.85 11.13
CA ALA A 100 11.12 -4.16 9.86
C ALA A 100 12.19 -4.62 8.86
N ILE A 101 11.75 -5.12 7.72
CA ILE A 101 12.57 -5.56 6.59
C ILE A 101 12.09 -4.90 5.30
N LEU A 102 12.91 -4.94 4.25
CA LEU A 102 12.51 -4.55 2.91
C LEU A 102 11.82 -5.74 2.22
N ASP A 103 10.58 -5.51 1.77
CA ASP A 103 9.78 -6.52 1.08
C ASP A 103 10.46 -7.05 -0.19
N GLU A 104 10.42 -8.36 -0.36
CA GLU A 104 11.06 -9.01 -1.50
C GLU A 104 10.35 -8.79 -2.83
N GLY A 105 9.07 -8.44 -2.79
CA GLY A 105 8.28 -8.10 -3.96
C GLY A 105 8.64 -6.76 -4.59
N CYS A 106 9.43 -5.91 -3.91
CA CYS A 106 9.83 -4.63 -4.47
C CYS A 106 11.02 -4.77 -5.44
N PRO A 107 10.86 -4.50 -6.74
CA PRO A 107 11.95 -4.62 -7.72
C PRO A 107 13.08 -3.60 -7.51
N HIS A 108 12.82 -2.55 -6.72
CA HIS A 108 13.77 -1.49 -6.41
C HIS A 108 14.24 -1.52 -4.95
N ARG A 109 14.01 -2.61 -4.20
CA ARG A 109 14.31 -2.69 -2.75
C ARG A 109 15.73 -2.23 -2.40
N SER A 110 16.73 -2.55 -3.22
CA SER A 110 18.14 -2.18 -3.01
C SER A 110 18.43 -0.67 -3.08
N GLN A 111 17.47 0.13 -3.53
CA GLN A 111 17.57 1.59 -3.60
C GLN A 111 16.97 2.29 -2.38
N PHE A 112 16.36 1.53 -1.46
CA PHE A 112 15.83 2.05 -0.21
C PHE A 112 16.87 1.91 0.92
N PRO A 113 16.86 2.82 1.91
CA PRO A 113 17.66 2.62 3.11
C PRO A 113 17.16 1.41 3.89
N GLU A 114 18.06 0.76 4.61
CA GLU A 114 17.68 -0.28 5.58
C GLU A 114 16.65 0.28 6.58
N PRO A 115 15.59 -0.48 6.92
CA PRO A 115 14.59 -0.05 7.88
C PRO A 115 15.20 0.22 9.26
N THR A 116 14.67 1.23 9.94
CA THR A 116 15.09 1.60 11.31
C THR A 116 14.16 1.02 12.37
N ASP A 117 14.55 1.10 13.64
CA ASP A 117 13.66 0.74 14.76
C ASP A 117 12.38 1.60 14.77
N GLU A 118 12.46 2.85 14.32
CA GLU A 118 11.28 3.73 14.18
C GLU A 118 10.31 3.23 13.09
N ASP A 119 10.85 2.67 12.00
CA ASP A 119 10.04 2.04 10.95
C ASP A 119 9.32 0.81 11.52
N ALA A 120 9.99 -0.02 12.34
CA ALA A 120 9.38 -1.16 13.01
C ALA A 120 8.25 -0.75 13.97
N ILE A 121 8.50 0.25 14.83
CA ILE A 121 7.48 0.80 15.74
C ILE A 121 6.28 1.33 14.95
N THR A 122 6.51 2.01 13.83
CA THR A 122 5.44 2.54 12.98
C THR A 122 4.57 1.42 12.41
N LEU A 123 5.19 0.34 11.93
CA LEU A 123 4.48 -0.81 11.36
C LEU A 123 3.73 -1.60 12.44
N LEU A 124 4.32 -1.82 13.62
CA LEU A 124 3.67 -2.51 14.74
C LEU A 124 2.44 -1.76 15.24
N ASN A 125 2.52 -0.43 15.36
CA ASN A 125 1.37 0.39 15.71
C ASN A 125 0.26 0.33 14.64
N LEU A 126 0.64 0.23 13.35
CA LEU A 126 -0.33 0.07 12.27
C LEU A 126 -1.02 -1.30 12.35
N GLU A 127 -0.27 -2.37 12.55
CA GLU A 127 -0.83 -3.72 12.72
C GLU A 127 -1.77 -3.79 13.91
N GLU A 128 -1.36 -3.28 15.08
CA GLU A 128 -2.20 -3.25 16.27
C GLU A 128 -3.51 -2.48 16.01
N GLN A 129 -3.43 -1.33 15.32
CA GLN A 129 -4.61 -0.55 14.98
C GLN A 129 -5.55 -1.35 14.07
N LEU A 130 -5.04 -2.04 13.06
CA LEU A 130 -5.84 -2.86 12.15
C LEU A 130 -6.54 -4.00 12.89
N LEU A 131 -5.83 -4.70 13.79
CA LEU A 131 -6.38 -5.81 14.57
C LEU A 131 -7.51 -5.40 15.52
N ARG A 132 -7.44 -4.18 16.08
CA ARG A 132 -8.51 -3.64 16.94
C ARG A 132 -9.80 -3.30 16.18
N GLU A 133 -9.72 -3.21 14.86
CA GLU A 133 -10.83 -2.77 14.01
C GLU A 133 -11.60 -3.92 13.33
N VAL A 134 -11.11 -5.16 13.47
CA VAL A 134 -11.70 -6.42 12.97
C VAL A 134 -13.06 -6.72 13.60
#